data_AF-A0A3P3VXI7-F1
#
_entry.id   AF-A0A3P3VXI7-F1
#
_cell.length_a   1.000
_cell.length_b   1.000
_cell.length_c   1.000
_cell.angle_alpha   90.00
_cell.angle_beta   90.00
_cell.angle_gamma   90.00
#
_symmetry.space_group_name_H-M   'P 1'
#
loop_
_entity.id
_entity.type
_entity.pdbx_description
1 polymer ?
#
loop_
_entity_poly.entity_id
_entity_poly.type
_entity_poly.pdbx_seq_one_letter_code
_entity_poly.pdbx_strand_id
1 'polypeptide(L)'
;MTEERRDDADAHAEDAAHAENLSEQSVEETSRAEATPSAEALEAPLPAEDAAHFEDLSERHAEADARAEALEAPLPVEDAAHFEDLSERPDEDLSERPDEAPSERPTNDLPAEPLAAHDRRRPVGSTAARKRRRSAAADRRRSATINAVNRTVGTIAGLGVVAGTVWALGWMPLPSLSITPQGMEVQPLAGDQVRVCAGPLQQLGLTNVAGQAVPVGQPTVTTVGPTASATPIGEQGPSSYVFPASDGEATSASIAQAIDIATDKTRGYTMTNCIQPAPTQWLSAGSTELGHTLVLDIVNPGAAPARVNFEAYGPSGAISPGIPEMVIPEGGHQQVSLAGIAPDLAAITLKITATGSTVAAFLHETITSTLQPVGIEVTGPTALPATTQVLPGMWIANRPNVDETDPTRLGTSVRVLNTGERVAQATMQLITADGAIAHELDLELEPGKVVNFPLGAVPEGIYTVRFDSDVPIVASGRVAPIDATEFASLAAPNPMRDREVVPVPAGDAPRLSIANPTDEARDIVVNGATHRIPAHGAVSVDVAAGEATIEGAVGMYAALHVTSNAKFASIPVLTGNPDAEPVTVFR
;
A
#
# COMPACT_ATOMS: atom_id res chain seq x y z
N MET A 1 -16.66 -6.96 -69.04
CA MET A 1 -17.38 -7.60 -70.14
C MET A 1 -18.35 -8.57 -69.47
N THR A 2 -19.45 -8.05 -68.89
CA THR A 2 -20.76 -7.85 -69.55
C THR A 2 -21.42 -9.19 -69.88
N GLU A 3 -22.63 -9.52 -69.44
CA GLU A 3 -23.68 -8.71 -68.78
C GLU A 3 -24.72 -9.66 -68.16
N GLU A 4 -25.35 -9.32 -67.04
CA GLU A 4 -26.57 -10.02 -66.61
C GLU A 4 -27.53 -9.03 -65.93
N ARG A 5 -28.73 -8.87 -66.49
CA ARG A 5 -29.72 -7.89 -66.02
C ARG A 5 -31.13 -8.19 -66.55
N ARG A 6 -32.11 -8.23 -65.61
CA ARG A 6 -33.56 -7.88 -65.78
C ARG A 6 -34.49 -8.77 -66.60
N ASP A 7 -35.83 -8.60 -66.58
CA ASP A 7 -36.86 -7.76 -65.86
C ASP A 7 -38.12 -8.69 -65.78
N ASP A 8 -39.15 -8.60 -64.92
CA ASP A 8 -39.45 -8.04 -63.58
C ASP A 8 -40.81 -8.69 -63.12
N ALA A 9 -41.34 -8.48 -61.90
CA ALA A 9 -42.69 -8.95 -61.50
C ALA A 9 -43.44 -8.04 -60.50
N ASP A 10 -44.67 -7.65 -60.86
CA ASP A 10 -45.63 -6.78 -60.14
C ASP A 10 -46.28 -7.42 -58.88
N ALA A 11 -47.20 -6.79 -58.11
CA ALA A 11 -47.29 -5.46 -57.46
C ALA A 11 -48.63 -5.34 -56.64
N HIS A 12 -48.66 -4.52 -55.58
CA HIS A 12 -49.83 -3.89 -54.90
C HIS A 12 -50.75 -4.61 -53.86
N ALA A 13 -51.39 -3.73 -53.05
CA ALA A 13 -52.37 -3.86 -51.94
C ALA A 13 -51.81 -4.35 -50.57
N GLU A 14 -51.87 -3.65 -49.43
CA GLU A 14 -52.81 -2.71 -48.73
C GLU A 14 -53.89 -3.33 -47.80
N ASP A 15 -53.69 -3.08 -46.50
CA ASP A 15 -54.65 -2.62 -45.46
C ASP A 15 -55.48 -3.57 -44.54
N ALA A 16 -55.69 -3.04 -43.32
CA ALA A 16 -56.81 -3.19 -42.36
C ALA A 16 -57.13 -4.51 -41.59
N ALA A 17 -56.78 -4.48 -40.28
CA ALA A 17 -57.68 -4.45 -39.10
C ALA A 17 -58.67 -5.59 -38.72
N HIS A 18 -58.81 -5.78 -37.38
CA HIS A 18 -60.01 -6.17 -36.59
C HIS A 18 -60.80 -7.46 -36.95
N ALA A 19 -61.50 -8.17 -36.05
CA ALA A 19 -61.59 -8.25 -34.57
C ALA A 19 -62.38 -9.56 -34.24
N GLU A 20 -63.02 -9.64 -33.07
CA GLU A 20 -64.10 -10.60 -32.68
C GLU A 20 -63.71 -11.98 -32.09
N ASN A 21 -64.42 -12.53 -31.07
CA ASN A 21 -65.28 -11.94 -30.02
C ASN A 21 -65.66 -12.99 -28.92
N LEU A 22 -66.17 -12.52 -27.77
CA LEU A 22 -67.03 -13.22 -26.76
C LEU A 22 -66.46 -14.40 -25.93
N SER A 23 -66.85 -14.62 -24.65
CA SER A 23 -67.50 -13.74 -23.65
C SER A 23 -67.57 -14.41 -22.25
N GLU A 24 -67.28 -13.63 -21.20
CA GLU A 24 -67.99 -13.54 -19.90
C GLU A 24 -68.30 -14.77 -19.02
N GLN A 25 -67.84 -14.72 -17.76
CA GLN A 25 -68.73 -14.37 -16.64
C GLN A 25 -67.97 -13.81 -15.41
N SER A 26 -68.65 -12.98 -14.63
CA SER A 26 -68.12 -12.00 -13.64
C SER A 26 -68.38 -12.38 -12.17
N VAL A 27 -67.65 -11.75 -11.22
CA VAL A 27 -68.17 -11.13 -9.97
C VAL A 27 -67.24 -9.97 -9.52
N GLU A 28 -67.82 -8.89 -8.98
CA GLU A 28 -67.21 -7.69 -8.34
C GLU A 28 -66.14 -7.99 -7.25
N GLU A 29 -65.05 -7.24 -7.11
CA GLU A 29 -64.84 -5.81 -6.75
C GLU A 29 -65.08 -5.45 -5.27
N THR A 30 -64.02 -5.05 -4.54
CA THR A 30 -63.92 -3.80 -3.73
C THR A 30 -62.63 -3.78 -2.90
N SER A 31 -62.03 -2.59 -2.73
CA SER A 31 -60.78 -2.32 -2.01
C SER A 31 -60.91 -2.20 -0.49
N ARG A 32 -59.82 -2.42 0.25
CA ARG A 32 -59.39 -1.53 1.35
C ARG A 32 -57.92 -1.72 1.76
N ALA A 33 -57.37 -0.71 2.41
CA ALA A 33 -55.98 -0.62 2.86
C ALA A 33 -55.84 -0.87 4.39
N GLU A 34 -54.57 -0.82 4.84
CA GLU A 34 -54.08 -0.77 6.24
C GLU A 34 -54.22 -2.04 7.10
N ALA A 35 -53.08 -2.58 7.56
CA ALA A 35 -52.61 -2.43 8.96
C ALA A 35 -51.55 -3.49 9.34
N THR A 36 -50.45 -3.04 9.96
CA THR A 36 -49.54 -3.90 10.73
C THR A 36 -50.17 -4.23 12.09
N PRO A 37 -49.87 -5.41 12.67
CA PRO A 37 -49.80 -5.49 14.13
C PRO A 37 -48.51 -6.15 14.66
N SER A 38 -48.23 -5.85 15.93
CA SER A 38 -47.01 -6.19 16.67
C SER A 38 -47.07 -7.59 17.32
N ALA A 39 -45.96 -7.97 17.99
CA ALA A 39 -45.80 -9.22 18.73
C ALA A 39 -46.73 -9.37 19.97
N GLU A 40 -47.13 -10.60 20.28
CA GLU A 40 -46.65 -11.36 21.47
C GLU A 40 -47.26 -12.78 21.58
N ALA A 41 -46.50 -13.67 22.23
CA ALA A 41 -46.89 -14.93 22.90
C ALA A 41 -47.64 -16.06 22.16
N LEU A 42 -46.94 -17.21 22.00
CA LEU A 42 -47.52 -18.54 22.25
C LEU A 42 -46.41 -19.60 22.45
N GLU A 43 -46.23 -20.05 23.69
CA GLU A 43 -45.41 -21.22 24.02
C GLU A 43 -46.16 -22.52 23.67
N ALA A 44 -45.49 -23.46 23.01
CA ALA A 44 -45.85 -24.87 22.99
C ALA A 44 -44.58 -25.73 22.75
N PRO A 45 -44.35 -26.83 23.50
CA PRO A 45 -43.15 -27.64 23.35
C PRO A 45 -43.26 -28.63 22.18
N LEU A 46 -42.14 -28.88 21.50
CA LEU A 46 -42.01 -29.97 20.52
C LEU A 46 -41.67 -31.31 21.23
N PRO A 47 -42.11 -32.46 20.69
CA PRO A 47 -41.92 -33.77 21.30
C PRO A 47 -40.51 -34.33 21.09
N ALA A 48 -40.09 -35.23 21.99
CA ALA A 48 -38.76 -35.83 21.97
C ALA A 48 -38.71 -37.14 21.18
N GLU A 49 -38.18 -37.08 19.95
CA GLU A 49 -37.69 -38.24 19.19
C GLU A 49 -36.41 -37.86 18.43
N ASP A 50 -35.26 -37.82 19.12
CA ASP A 50 -33.92 -37.83 18.46
C ASP A 50 -32.73 -38.19 19.39
N ALA A 51 -32.98 -38.58 20.64
CA ALA A 51 -31.91 -38.87 21.61
C ALA A 51 -31.13 -40.17 21.34
N ALA A 52 -31.67 -41.08 20.51
CA ALA A 52 -31.11 -42.42 20.32
C ALA A 52 -29.98 -42.53 19.28
N HIS A 53 -29.73 -41.47 18.49
CA HIS A 53 -28.69 -41.49 17.45
C HIS A 53 -27.32 -40.97 17.88
N PHE A 54 -27.21 -40.35 19.07
CA PHE A 54 -25.96 -39.76 19.57
C PHE A 54 -25.07 -40.75 20.35
N GLU A 55 -25.64 -41.77 21.00
CA GLU A 55 -24.85 -42.75 21.78
C GLU A 55 -24.06 -43.74 20.89
N ASP A 56 -24.54 -44.04 19.67
CA ASP A 56 -23.85 -44.92 18.69
C ASP A 56 -22.64 -44.23 18.00
N LEU A 57 -22.42 -42.93 18.22
CA LEU A 57 -21.27 -42.20 17.66
C LEU A 57 -20.13 -41.98 18.65
N SER A 58 -20.40 -41.98 19.96
CA SER A 58 -19.37 -41.85 21.00
C SER A 58 -18.59 -43.16 21.21
N GLU A 59 -19.28 -44.31 21.23
CA GLU A 59 -18.62 -45.62 21.37
C GLU A 59 -17.66 -45.93 20.20
N ARG A 60 -18.03 -45.54 18.97
CA ARG A 60 -17.17 -45.70 17.78
C ARG A 60 -15.94 -44.79 17.75
N HIS A 61 -15.95 -43.66 18.45
CA HIS A 61 -14.73 -42.84 18.63
C HIS A 61 -13.79 -43.47 19.65
N ALA A 62 -14.31 -43.99 20.76
CA ALA A 62 -13.51 -44.61 21.80
C ALA A 62 -12.74 -45.87 21.32
N GLU A 63 -13.31 -46.67 20.42
CA GLU A 63 -12.59 -47.80 19.79
C GLU A 63 -11.56 -47.38 18.73
N ALA A 64 -11.64 -46.15 18.19
CA ALA A 64 -10.67 -45.63 17.23
C ALA A 64 -9.39 -45.13 17.91
N ASP A 65 -9.53 -44.33 18.98
CA ASP A 65 -8.39 -43.78 19.74
C ASP A 65 -7.57 -44.89 20.41
N ALA A 66 -8.23 -45.89 21.01
CA ALA A 66 -7.57 -47.06 21.60
C ALA A 66 -6.76 -47.90 20.60
N ARG A 67 -6.97 -47.69 19.29
CA ARG A 67 -6.24 -48.35 18.20
C ARG A 67 -5.05 -47.54 17.69
N ALA A 68 -5.01 -46.23 17.97
CA ALA A 68 -3.90 -45.34 17.62
C ALA A 68 -2.73 -45.49 18.62
N GLU A 69 -3.00 -45.53 19.92
CA GLU A 69 -1.97 -45.73 20.96
C GLU A 69 -1.24 -47.09 20.87
N ALA A 70 -1.78 -48.05 20.11
CA ALA A 70 -1.17 -49.37 19.92
C ALA A 70 -0.07 -49.43 18.84
N LEU A 71 0.18 -48.35 18.09
CA LEU A 71 1.23 -48.31 17.05
C LEU A 71 2.55 -47.66 17.51
N GLU A 72 2.61 -47.01 18.67
CA GLU A 72 3.85 -46.42 19.20
C GLU A 72 4.67 -47.44 20.03
N ALA A 73 5.28 -48.40 19.33
CA ALA A 73 6.32 -49.26 19.90
C ALA A 73 7.66 -49.04 19.15
N PRO A 74 8.75 -48.65 19.82
CA PRO A 74 10.02 -48.37 19.15
C PRO A 74 10.70 -49.66 18.67
N LEU A 75 11.15 -49.65 17.42
CA LEU A 75 11.97 -50.73 16.85
C LEU A 75 13.42 -50.64 17.38
N PRO A 76 14.11 -51.78 17.58
CA PRO A 76 15.49 -51.79 18.06
C PRO A 76 16.49 -51.37 16.96
N VAL A 77 17.57 -50.70 17.39
CA VAL A 77 18.69 -50.30 16.54
C VAL A 77 19.78 -51.38 16.60
N GLU A 78 20.25 -51.86 15.45
CA GLU A 78 21.45 -52.70 15.32
C GLU A 78 22.49 -52.07 14.38
N ASP A 79 23.74 -52.47 14.61
CA ASP A 79 25.01 -51.87 14.19
C ASP A 79 25.19 -51.41 12.73
N ALA A 80 25.95 -50.32 12.60
CA ALA A 80 26.86 -50.12 11.47
C ALA A 80 28.14 -49.39 11.95
N ALA A 81 29.26 -50.12 11.98
CA ALA A 81 30.59 -49.58 12.26
C ALA A 81 31.53 -49.74 11.06
N HIS A 82 32.56 -48.89 11.00
CA HIS A 82 33.70 -48.89 10.09
C HIS A 82 33.44 -48.64 8.59
N PHE A 83 33.94 -47.50 8.11
CA PHE A 83 34.96 -47.49 7.06
C PHE A 83 35.93 -46.32 7.30
N GLU A 84 37.22 -46.63 7.40
CA GLU A 84 38.32 -45.66 7.24
C GLU A 84 38.61 -45.55 5.73
N ASP A 85 38.94 -44.36 5.20
CA ASP A 85 40.20 -44.26 4.46
C ASP A 85 40.75 -42.83 4.27
N LEU A 86 42.07 -42.79 4.41
CA LEU A 86 43.13 -41.89 3.94
C LEU A 86 42.89 -40.44 3.47
N SER A 87 43.74 -39.59 4.06
CA SER A 87 44.31 -38.34 3.52
C SER A 87 45.11 -38.52 2.22
N GLU A 88 45.14 -37.49 1.36
CA GLU A 88 46.39 -36.88 0.87
C GLU A 88 46.15 -35.54 0.14
N ARG A 89 47.07 -34.58 0.32
CA ARG A 89 47.24 -33.39 -0.56
C ARG A 89 48.34 -33.69 -1.58
N PRO A 90 48.53 -32.85 -2.61
CA PRO A 90 49.61 -31.86 -2.46
C PRO A 90 49.31 -30.46 -3.02
N ASP A 91 50.16 -29.51 -2.62
CA ASP A 91 50.19 -28.11 -3.08
C ASP A 91 51.03 -27.96 -4.38
N GLU A 92 50.71 -26.94 -5.19
CA GLU A 92 51.62 -26.32 -6.19
C GLU A 92 51.02 -24.96 -6.63
N ASP A 93 51.78 -24.02 -7.19
CA ASP A 93 52.71 -23.06 -6.57
C ASP A 93 52.82 -21.84 -7.53
N LEU A 94 53.34 -20.73 -7.01
CA LEU A 94 53.47 -19.35 -7.53
C LEU A 94 53.79 -19.07 -9.02
N SER A 95 53.18 -17.99 -9.54
CA SER A 95 53.81 -16.92 -10.37
C SER A 95 52.76 -15.87 -10.76
N GLU A 96 53.02 -14.58 -11.05
CA GLU A 96 54.07 -13.62 -10.68
C GLU A 96 53.45 -12.19 -10.81
N ARG A 97 54.02 -11.16 -10.15
CA ARG A 97 53.57 -9.74 -10.29
C ARG A 97 54.07 -9.11 -11.60
N PRO A 98 53.48 -7.97 -12.04
CA PRO A 98 54.14 -6.68 -11.79
C PRO A 98 53.24 -5.60 -11.19
N ASP A 99 53.87 -4.56 -10.61
CA ASP A 99 53.24 -3.40 -9.97
C ASP A 99 52.80 -2.33 -11.00
N GLU A 100 51.69 -1.60 -10.74
CA GLU A 100 51.62 -0.15 -10.97
C GLU A 100 50.60 0.53 -10.02
N ALA A 101 50.67 1.86 -9.91
CA ALA A 101 50.22 2.66 -8.74
C ALA A 101 48.74 3.15 -8.80
N PRO A 102 48.16 3.62 -7.67
CA PRO A 102 46.71 3.88 -7.55
C PRO A 102 46.29 5.31 -7.89
N SER A 103 45.03 5.47 -8.34
CA SER A 103 44.39 6.78 -8.59
C SER A 103 43.09 6.96 -7.80
N GLU A 104 43.16 7.87 -6.83
CA GLU A 104 42.15 8.85 -6.40
C GLU A 104 40.68 8.41 -6.08
N ARG A 105 40.34 8.50 -4.78
CA ARG A 105 38.99 8.85 -4.29
C ARG A 105 38.98 10.33 -3.89
N PRO A 106 37.90 11.10 -4.15
CA PRO A 106 37.74 12.44 -3.59
C PRO A 106 37.17 12.39 -2.16
N THR A 107 37.80 13.08 -1.23
CA THR A 107 37.24 13.40 0.10
C THR A 107 37.21 14.91 0.28
N ASN A 108 36.05 15.45 0.69
CA ASN A 108 35.90 16.88 0.99
C ASN A 108 36.64 17.24 2.28
N ASP A 109 37.51 18.25 2.22
CA ASP A 109 38.15 18.89 3.38
C ASP A 109 37.73 20.35 3.51
N LEU A 110 37.50 20.79 4.75
CA LEU A 110 37.21 22.18 5.12
C LEU A 110 38.53 22.95 5.36
N PRO A 111 38.72 24.17 4.83
CA PRO A 111 39.91 24.96 5.12
C PRO A 111 39.73 25.89 6.33
N ALA A 112 40.71 25.87 7.25
CA ALA A 112 40.92 26.88 8.28
C ALA A 112 41.92 27.96 7.83
N GLU A 113 41.94 29.11 8.51
CA GLU A 113 42.67 30.33 8.10
C GLU A 113 44.21 30.22 8.09
N PRO A 114 44.92 30.97 7.22
CA PRO A 114 46.37 31.14 7.26
C PRO A 114 46.82 32.41 7.99
N LEU A 115 47.87 32.27 8.81
CA LEU A 115 48.60 33.37 9.46
C LEU A 115 49.52 34.12 8.48
N ALA A 116 49.62 35.44 8.63
CA ALA A 116 50.49 36.30 7.81
C ALA A 116 51.97 36.26 8.26
N ALA A 117 52.88 36.47 7.30
CA ALA A 117 54.34 36.47 7.51
C ALA A 117 55.03 37.68 6.86
N HIS A 118 56.08 38.20 7.51
CA HIS A 118 57.26 38.93 6.99
C HIS A 118 57.94 39.70 8.15
N ASP A 119 59.24 40.00 8.20
CA ASP A 119 60.46 39.50 7.52
C ASP A 119 61.70 40.10 8.27
N ARG A 120 62.91 39.59 7.99
CA ARG A 120 64.24 40.24 8.14
C ARG A 120 65.07 40.10 9.44
N ARG A 121 66.07 39.20 9.31
CA ARG A 121 67.53 39.40 9.45
C ARG A 121 68.15 39.76 10.84
N ARG A 122 68.94 38.78 11.32
CA ARG A 122 70.13 38.76 12.21
C ARG A 122 71.23 39.83 11.91
N PRO A 123 72.34 39.96 12.70
CA PRO A 123 72.65 39.52 14.10
C PRO A 123 73.46 40.57 14.95
N VAL A 124 74.21 40.11 15.98
CA VAL A 124 75.22 40.80 16.84
C VAL A 124 74.61 41.63 17.99
N GLY A 125 75.11 41.68 19.23
CA GLY A 125 76.24 41.01 19.91
C GLY A 125 76.67 41.83 21.16
N SER A 126 77.48 41.28 22.08
CA SER A 126 77.92 41.89 23.36
C SER A 126 76.79 42.02 24.43
N THR A 127 76.77 41.28 25.56
CA THR A 127 77.62 41.17 26.76
C THR A 127 77.29 42.12 27.93
N ALA A 128 76.97 41.48 29.07
CA ALA A 128 77.31 41.88 30.45
C ALA A 128 76.44 42.89 31.24
N ALA A 129 76.57 42.75 32.57
CA ALA A 129 76.05 43.55 33.68
C ALA A 129 74.53 43.40 34.00
N ARG A 130 74.06 42.66 35.03
CA ARG A 130 74.39 42.56 36.48
C ARG A 130 73.51 43.45 37.37
N LYS A 131 73.00 42.85 38.47
CA LYS A 131 72.40 43.40 39.72
C LYS A 131 70.89 43.75 39.76
N ARG A 132 70.13 42.81 40.35
CA ARG A 132 69.30 42.96 41.56
C ARG A 132 69.20 44.39 42.19
N ARG A 133 67.97 44.90 42.33
CA ARG A 133 67.21 45.20 43.59
C ARG A 133 65.95 46.00 43.22
N ARG A 134 64.73 45.52 43.51
CA ARG A 134 63.93 45.84 44.73
C ARG A 134 63.99 47.30 45.17
N SER A 135 62.88 48.05 45.03
CA SER A 135 61.97 48.50 46.13
C SER A 135 61.27 49.84 45.84
N ALA A 136 60.06 50.02 46.41
CA ALA A 136 59.30 51.27 46.62
C ALA A 136 58.97 52.12 45.36
N ALA A 137 57.71 52.35 44.96
CA ALA A 137 56.53 52.84 45.69
C ALA A 137 56.65 54.32 46.14
N ALA A 138 55.59 55.09 45.84
CA ALA A 138 55.39 56.50 46.18
C ALA A 138 56.37 57.53 45.57
N ASP A 139 56.16 57.91 44.31
CA ASP A 139 55.76 59.30 43.98
C ASP A 139 55.50 59.52 42.47
N ARG A 140 54.23 59.75 42.11
CA ARG A 140 53.77 60.38 40.84
C ARG A 140 52.25 60.65 40.79
N ARG A 141 51.61 60.91 41.94
CA ARG A 141 50.22 61.40 41.99
C ARG A 141 50.15 62.90 41.73
N ARG A 142 50.26 63.36 40.47
CA ARG A 142 49.76 64.70 40.06
C ARG A 142 49.56 64.99 38.56
N SER A 143 49.61 64.01 37.67
CA SER A 143 49.34 64.21 36.22
C SER A 143 48.39 63.19 35.58
N ALA A 144 47.81 62.26 36.34
CA ALA A 144 46.96 61.19 35.81
C ALA A 144 45.46 61.55 35.67
N THR A 145 44.98 62.60 36.35
CA THR A 145 43.54 62.85 36.51
C THR A 145 42.87 63.58 35.35
N ILE A 146 43.63 64.32 34.53
CA ILE A 146 43.06 65.12 33.41
C ILE A 146 42.93 64.27 32.13
N ASN A 147 43.89 63.38 31.85
CA ASN A 147 43.86 62.52 30.66
C ASN A 147 42.89 61.32 30.77
N ALA A 148 42.37 61.03 31.96
CA ALA A 148 41.38 59.97 32.17
C ALA A 148 39.96 60.40 31.72
N VAL A 149 39.56 61.64 32.04
CA VAL A 149 38.22 62.16 31.75
C VAL A 149 37.98 62.34 30.24
N ASN A 150 38.96 62.89 29.52
CA ASN A 150 38.82 63.06 28.06
C ASN A 150 38.76 61.71 27.31
N ARG A 151 39.34 60.64 27.87
CA ARG A 151 39.25 59.29 27.29
C ARG A 151 37.88 58.65 27.52
N THR A 152 37.26 58.82 28.68
CA THR A 152 35.92 58.26 28.94
C THR A 152 34.82 59.01 28.17
N VAL A 153 34.90 60.34 28.04
CA VAL A 153 33.96 61.11 27.21
C VAL A 153 34.03 60.68 25.73
N GLY A 154 35.24 60.49 25.19
CA GLY A 154 35.44 60.02 23.81
C GLY A 154 34.87 58.62 23.55
N THR A 155 35.05 57.67 24.47
CA THR A 155 34.50 56.31 24.31
C THR A 155 32.97 56.26 24.44
N ILE A 156 32.37 57.07 25.33
CA ILE A 156 30.91 57.16 25.47
C ILE A 156 30.29 57.78 24.21
N ALA A 157 30.89 58.83 23.65
CA ALA A 157 30.44 59.42 22.38
C ALA A 157 30.53 58.43 21.22
N GLY A 158 31.62 57.66 21.11
CA GLY A 158 31.78 56.62 20.08
C GLY A 158 30.74 55.50 20.19
N LEU A 159 30.49 54.99 21.40
CA LEU A 159 29.44 54.00 21.66
C LEU A 159 28.04 54.54 21.36
N GLY A 160 27.77 55.81 21.67
CA GLY A 160 26.51 56.46 21.33
C GLY A 160 26.25 56.55 19.83
N VAL A 161 27.28 56.85 19.03
CA VAL A 161 27.17 56.86 17.56
C VAL A 161 26.90 55.45 17.01
N VAL A 162 27.64 54.43 17.46
CA VAL A 162 27.46 53.04 17.01
C VAL A 162 26.07 52.50 17.42
N ALA A 163 25.64 52.73 18.66
CA ALA A 163 24.31 52.34 19.11
C ALA A 163 23.21 53.07 18.31
N GLY A 164 23.41 54.37 18.03
CA GLY A 164 22.50 55.17 17.21
C GLY A 164 22.39 54.66 15.76
N THR A 165 23.50 54.28 15.12
CA THR A 165 23.47 53.73 13.76
C THR A 165 22.88 52.33 13.71
N VAL A 166 23.17 51.45 14.68
CA VAL A 166 22.56 50.11 14.76
C VAL A 166 21.05 50.22 15.01
N TRP A 167 20.61 51.14 15.87
CA TRP A 167 19.19 51.38 16.12
C TRP A 167 18.47 51.97 14.90
N ALA A 168 19.09 52.93 14.19
CA ALA A 168 18.56 53.49 12.96
C ALA A 168 18.44 52.45 11.83
N LEU A 169 19.44 51.57 11.67
CA LEU A 169 19.42 50.49 10.69
C LEU A 169 18.48 49.33 11.07
N GLY A 170 18.21 49.12 12.37
CA GLY A 170 17.27 48.11 12.85
C GLY A 170 15.80 48.52 12.79
N TRP A 171 15.49 49.82 12.71
CA TRP A 171 14.12 50.36 12.66
C TRP A 171 13.71 50.95 11.30
N MET A 172 14.64 51.18 10.38
CA MET A 172 14.30 51.44 9.00
C MET A 172 14.12 50.10 8.26
N PRO A 173 12.89 49.72 7.84
CA PRO A 173 12.75 48.61 6.92
C PRO A 173 13.46 48.97 5.63
N LEU A 174 14.59 48.30 5.38
CA LEU A 174 15.24 48.36 4.07
C LEU A 174 14.19 47.95 3.03
N PRO A 175 14.02 48.70 1.92
CA PRO A 175 13.04 48.36 0.91
C PRO A 175 13.43 47.01 0.31
N SER A 176 12.70 45.97 0.71
CA SER A 176 12.82 44.64 0.12
C SER A 176 12.36 44.74 -1.32
N LEU A 177 13.31 44.72 -2.26
CA LEU A 177 13.03 44.47 -3.67
C LEU A 177 12.61 43.00 -3.83
N SER A 178 11.39 42.70 -3.39
CA SER A 178 10.69 41.47 -3.76
C SER A 178 10.33 41.58 -5.23
N ILE A 179 11.24 41.13 -6.09
CA ILE A 179 10.89 40.75 -7.45
C ILE A 179 10.03 39.50 -7.29
N THR A 180 8.70 39.67 -7.30
CA THR A 180 7.79 38.54 -7.46
C THR A 180 8.04 37.98 -8.86
N PRO A 181 8.64 36.79 -9.01
CA PRO A 181 8.85 36.23 -10.34
C PRO A 181 7.48 36.10 -11.01
N GLN A 182 7.40 36.51 -12.28
CA GLN A 182 6.18 36.37 -13.07
C GLN A 182 6.01 34.88 -13.37
N GLY A 183 5.28 34.17 -12.50
CA GLY A 183 4.89 32.79 -12.73
C GLY A 183 4.03 32.72 -13.99
N MET A 184 4.49 31.96 -14.97
CA MET A 184 3.66 31.57 -16.11
C MET A 184 3.13 30.17 -15.83
N GLU A 185 1.82 30.05 -15.67
CA GLU A 185 1.17 28.74 -15.73
C GLU A 185 1.33 28.21 -17.15
N VAL A 186 2.09 27.13 -17.28
CA VAL A 186 2.15 26.34 -18.51
C VAL A 186 1.31 25.12 -18.25
N GLN A 187 0.13 25.08 -18.86
CA GLN A 187 -0.68 23.87 -18.87
C GLN A 187 -0.15 22.97 -20.00
N PRO A 188 0.44 21.80 -19.69
CA PRO A 188 0.84 20.85 -20.71
C PRO A 188 -0.40 20.33 -21.44
N LEU A 189 -0.22 19.91 -22.70
CA LEU A 189 -1.24 19.08 -23.35
C LEU A 189 -1.35 17.77 -22.56
N ALA A 190 -2.57 17.33 -22.26
CA ALA A 190 -2.79 16.05 -21.59
C ALA A 190 -2.07 14.92 -22.35
N GLY A 191 -1.43 14.01 -21.61
CA GLY A 191 -0.94 12.76 -22.16
C GLY A 191 -2.04 11.70 -22.23
N ASP A 192 -1.80 10.63 -23.00
CA ASP A 192 -2.63 9.43 -22.93
C ASP A 192 -2.46 8.78 -21.55
N GLN A 193 -3.57 8.56 -20.83
CA GLN A 193 -3.51 7.90 -19.52
C GLN A 193 -3.54 6.39 -19.68
N VAL A 194 -2.58 5.70 -19.06
CA VAL A 194 -2.51 4.23 -19.06
C VAL A 194 -2.97 3.67 -17.71
N ARG A 195 -3.80 2.62 -17.75
CA ARG A 195 -4.11 1.73 -16.62
C ARG A 195 -3.79 0.29 -17.02
N VAL A 196 -3.31 -0.52 -16.09
CA VAL A 196 -3.10 -1.96 -16.29
C VAL A 196 -3.98 -2.73 -15.32
N CYS A 197 -4.83 -3.61 -15.84
CA CYS A 197 -5.57 -4.58 -15.03
C CYS A 197 -4.74 -5.86 -14.92
N ALA A 198 -4.74 -6.52 -13.75
CA ALA A 198 -3.96 -7.73 -13.52
C ALA A 198 -4.40 -8.93 -14.38
N GLY A 199 -5.62 -8.90 -14.94
CA GLY A 199 -6.16 -10.01 -15.71
C GLY A 199 -6.64 -11.14 -14.79
N PRO A 200 -6.73 -12.39 -15.30
CA PRO A 200 -7.13 -13.57 -14.51
C PRO A 200 -6.20 -13.85 -13.31
N LEU A 201 -6.71 -14.65 -12.37
CA LEU A 201 -5.94 -15.12 -11.22
C LEU A 201 -4.80 -16.05 -11.70
N GLN A 202 -3.56 -15.81 -11.26
CA GLN A 202 -2.40 -16.61 -11.66
C GLN A 202 -2.08 -17.64 -10.57
N GLN A 203 -2.50 -18.90 -10.76
CA GLN A 203 -2.43 -19.95 -9.74
C GLN A 203 -1.41 -21.04 -10.09
N LEU A 204 -0.56 -21.42 -9.12
CA LEU A 204 0.38 -22.55 -9.23
C LEU A 204 -0.32 -23.89 -8.93
N GLY A 205 0.31 -25.00 -9.33
CA GLY A 205 -0.09 -26.35 -8.90
C GLY A 205 -1.32 -26.92 -9.64
N LEU A 206 -1.85 -26.22 -10.64
CA LEU A 206 -2.93 -26.74 -11.50
C LEU A 206 -2.43 -27.60 -12.67
N THR A 207 -1.12 -27.60 -12.95
CA THR A 207 -0.46 -28.46 -13.95
C THR A 207 0.60 -29.35 -13.31
N ASN A 208 1.17 -30.25 -14.10
CA ASN A 208 2.33 -31.07 -13.74
C ASN A 208 3.68 -30.34 -13.88
N VAL A 209 3.70 -29.06 -14.25
CA VAL A 209 4.92 -28.25 -14.40
C VAL A 209 5.12 -27.43 -13.14
N ALA A 210 6.12 -27.80 -12.33
CA ALA A 210 6.45 -27.09 -11.10
C ALA A 210 6.81 -25.62 -11.39
N GLY A 211 6.24 -24.70 -10.61
CA GLY A 211 6.48 -23.26 -10.75
C GLY A 211 5.73 -22.57 -11.90
N GLN A 212 4.98 -23.31 -12.75
CA GLN A 212 4.11 -22.69 -13.76
C GLN A 212 2.82 -22.18 -13.09
N ALA A 213 2.52 -20.90 -13.27
CA ALA A 213 1.21 -20.35 -12.98
C ALA A 213 0.29 -20.51 -14.19
N VAL A 214 -1.01 -20.65 -13.94
CA VAL A 214 -2.06 -20.76 -14.96
C VAL A 214 -3.11 -19.70 -14.69
N PRO A 215 -3.64 -19.01 -15.72
CA PRO A 215 -4.77 -18.10 -15.57
C PRO A 215 -6.06 -18.86 -15.20
N VAL A 216 -6.73 -18.42 -14.15
CA VAL A 216 -7.99 -18.97 -13.65
C VAL A 216 -9.05 -17.88 -13.53
N GLY A 217 -10.29 -18.22 -13.90
CA GLY A 217 -11.41 -17.29 -13.93
C GLY A 217 -11.38 -16.33 -15.13
N GLN A 218 -12.41 -15.51 -15.25
CA GLN A 218 -12.46 -14.41 -16.22
C GLN A 218 -12.79 -13.12 -15.46
N PRO A 219 -11.93 -12.08 -15.52
CA PRO A 219 -12.21 -10.82 -14.86
C PRO A 219 -13.36 -10.09 -15.56
N THR A 220 -14.31 -9.62 -14.75
CA THR A 220 -15.25 -8.57 -15.17
C THR A 220 -14.59 -7.21 -14.93
N VAL A 221 -14.75 -6.26 -15.85
CA VAL A 221 -14.06 -4.96 -15.79
C VAL A 221 -15.08 -3.83 -15.78
N THR A 222 -14.96 -2.95 -14.78
CA THR A 222 -15.75 -1.74 -14.62
C THR A 222 -14.88 -0.53 -14.89
N THR A 223 -15.15 0.15 -16.01
CA THR A 223 -14.46 1.36 -16.45
C THR A 223 -15.34 2.58 -16.18
N VAL A 224 -14.75 3.65 -15.65
CA VAL A 224 -15.39 4.95 -15.47
C VAL A 224 -14.48 6.05 -16.02
N GLY A 225 -15.09 7.03 -16.70
CA GLY A 225 -14.41 8.09 -17.42
C GLY A 225 -14.54 7.94 -18.95
N PRO A 226 -13.59 8.48 -19.74
CA PRO A 226 -13.66 8.43 -21.21
C PRO A 226 -13.50 7.00 -21.76
N THR A 227 -13.76 6.81 -23.05
CA THR A 227 -13.60 5.50 -23.71
C THR A 227 -12.12 5.09 -23.79
N ALA A 228 -11.77 3.96 -23.16
CA ALA A 228 -10.43 3.37 -23.26
C ALA A 228 -10.31 2.39 -24.44
N SER A 229 -9.11 2.29 -25.01
CA SER A 229 -8.70 1.18 -25.88
C SER A 229 -7.99 0.11 -25.05
N ALA A 230 -8.50 -1.12 -25.06
CA ALA A 230 -7.92 -2.25 -24.33
C ALA A 230 -6.98 -3.08 -25.21
N THR A 231 -5.78 -3.40 -24.70
CA THR A 231 -4.78 -4.28 -25.34
C THR A 231 -4.37 -5.39 -24.36
N PRO A 232 -4.55 -6.67 -24.72
CA PRO A 232 -4.03 -7.79 -23.91
C PRO A 232 -2.49 -7.78 -23.85
N ILE A 233 -1.94 -8.19 -22.71
CA ILE A 233 -0.51 -8.37 -22.48
C ILE A 233 -0.27 -9.86 -22.20
N GLY A 234 0.54 -10.50 -23.05
CA GLY A 234 0.71 -11.96 -23.04
C GLY A 234 -0.53 -12.72 -23.56
N GLU A 235 -0.47 -14.06 -23.48
CA GLU A 235 -1.62 -14.92 -23.79
C GLU A 235 -2.45 -15.15 -22.51
N GLN A 236 -3.72 -14.73 -22.51
CA GLN A 236 -4.66 -14.90 -21.39
C GLN A 236 -4.18 -14.31 -20.03
N GLY A 237 -3.38 -13.23 -20.09
CA GLY A 237 -2.79 -12.55 -18.94
C GLY A 237 -3.41 -11.18 -18.63
N PRO A 238 -2.59 -10.23 -18.12
CA PRO A 238 -2.96 -8.84 -17.88
C PRO A 238 -3.46 -8.09 -19.13
N SER A 239 -3.99 -6.88 -18.92
CA SER A 239 -4.38 -6.00 -20.03
C SER A 239 -4.12 -4.53 -19.72
N SER A 240 -3.62 -3.79 -20.73
CA SER A 240 -3.49 -2.33 -20.66
C SER A 240 -4.72 -1.66 -21.27
N TYR A 241 -5.10 -0.54 -20.67
CA TYR A 241 -6.18 0.34 -21.09
C TYR A 241 -5.58 1.73 -21.30
N VAL A 242 -5.69 2.22 -22.52
CA VAL A 242 -5.23 3.56 -22.91
C VAL A 242 -6.44 4.46 -23.08
N PHE A 243 -6.54 5.47 -22.23
CA PHE A 243 -7.48 6.57 -22.40
C PHE A 243 -6.79 7.66 -23.22
N PRO A 244 -7.33 8.05 -24.39
CA PRO A 244 -6.70 9.07 -25.22
C PRO A 244 -6.74 10.42 -24.51
N ALA A 245 -5.71 11.24 -24.73
CA ALA A 245 -5.69 12.63 -24.31
C ALA A 245 -6.93 13.41 -24.80
N SER A 246 -7.56 14.12 -23.87
CA SER A 246 -8.63 15.10 -24.13
C SER A 246 -8.05 16.48 -24.49
N ASP A 247 -8.80 17.27 -25.28
CA ASP A 247 -8.43 18.63 -25.69
C ASP A 247 -8.48 19.63 -24.52
N GLY A 248 -7.52 19.55 -23.60
CA GLY A 248 -7.28 20.52 -22.52
C GLY A 248 -8.11 20.33 -21.24
N GLU A 249 -9.11 19.45 -21.22
CA GLU A 249 -9.85 19.12 -19.99
C GLU A 249 -9.25 17.92 -19.26
N ALA A 250 -8.93 18.11 -17.98
CA ALA A 250 -8.47 17.06 -17.07
C ALA A 250 -9.58 16.04 -16.76
N THR A 251 -9.69 14.97 -17.54
CA THR A 251 -10.65 13.88 -17.27
C THR A 251 -10.06 12.83 -16.34
N SER A 252 -10.70 12.59 -15.20
CA SER A 252 -10.40 11.44 -14.33
C SER A 252 -10.83 10.14 -15.00
N ALA A 253 -9.91 9.18 -15.07
CA ALA A 253 -10.16 7.85 -15.63
C ALA A 253 -9.73 6.77 -14.64
N SER A 254 -10.67 5.88 -14.31
CA SER A 254 -10.51 4.84 -13.29
C SER A 254 -11.09 3.53 -13.79
N ILE A 255 -10.42 2.41 -13.52
CA ILE A 255 -10.90 1.07 -13.85
C ILE A 255 -10.62 0.15 -12.66
N ALA A 256 -11.56 -0.73 -12.35
CA ALA A 256 -11.33 -1.88 -11.49
C ALA A 256 -11.84 -3.16 -12.17
N GLN A 257 -11.24 -4.29 -11.81
CA GLN A 257 -11.70 -5.61 -12.18
C GLN A 257 -12.20 -6.38 -10.96
N ALA A 258 -13.12 -7.33 -11.18
CA ALA A 258 -13.52 -8.32 -10.19
C ALA A 258 -13.51 -9.73 -10.79
N ILE A 259 -13.10 -10.70 -9.97
CA ILE A 259 -13.03 -12.13 -10.31
C ILE A 259 -13.84 -12.88 -9.26
N ASP A 260 -14.72 -13.78 -9.72
CA ASP A 260 -15.52 -14.68 -8.89
C ASP A 260 -15.27 -16.11 -9.39
N ILE A 261 -14.73 -16.98 -8.55
CA ILE A 261 -14.39 -18.37 -8.91
C ILE A 261 -15.02 -19.31 -7.88
N ALA A 262 -15.69 -20.36 -8.37
CA ALA A 262 -16.34 -21.37 -7.54
C ALA A 262 -16.12 -22.78 -8.10
N THR A 263 -14.88 -23.29 -8.04
CA THR A 263 -14.52 -24.65 -8.46
C THR A 263 -14.22 -25.55 -7.24
N ASP A 264 -13.73 -26.76 -7.51
CA ASP A 264 -13.20 -27.72 -6.54
C ASP A 264 -11.76 -27.37 -6.07
N LYS A 265 -10.98 -26.68 -6.91
CA LYS A 265 -9.55 -26.36 -6.66
C LYS A 265 -9.26 -24.88 -6.39
N THR A 266 -10.23 -24.02 -6.68
CA THR A 266 -10.10 -22.57 -6.57
C THR A 266 -11.45 -22.00 -6.18
N ARG A 267 -11.50 -21.19 -5.14
CA ARG A 267 -12.73 -20.57 -4.65
C ARG A 267 -12.43 -19.21 -4.08
N GLY A 268 -13.25 -18.23 -4.44
CA GLY A 268 -13.33 -16.95 -3.77
C GLY A 268 -13.67 -15.81 -4.72
N TYR A 269 -13.75 -14.61 -4.17
CA TYR A 269 -14.05 -13.36 -4.83
C TYR A 269 -12.96 -12.32 -4.51
N THR A 270 -12.46 -11.63 -5.53
CA THR A 270 -11.49 -10.55 -5.34
C THR A 270 -11.76 -9.39 -6.29
N MET A 271 -11.35 -8.19 -5.87
CA MET A 271 -11.41 -6.96 -6.64
C MET A 271 -10.02 -6.35 -6.71
N THR A 272 -9.63 -5.83 -7.88
CA THR A 272 -8.33 -5.17 -8.07
C THR A 272 -8.54 -3.89 -8.86
N ASN A 273 -7.97 -2.77 -8.40
CA ASN A 273 -7.85 -1.59 -9.26
C ASN A 273 -6.91 -1.89 -10.42
N CYS A 274 -7.24 -1.37 -11.60
CA CYS A 274 -6.29 -1.30 -12.69
C CYS A 274 -5.44 -0.05 -12.51
N ILE A 275 -4.14 -0.23 -12.30
CA ILE A 275 -3.26 0.82 -11.76
C ILE A 275 -2.52 1.56 -12.88
N GLN A 276 -2.12 2.81 -12.61
CA GLN A 276 -1.13 3.49 -13.45
C GLN A 276 0.25 2.84 -13.25
N PRO A 277 0.95 2.45 -14.32
CA PRO A 277 2.32 1.95 -14.22
C PRO A 277 3.25 2.99 -13.58
N ALA A 278 4.11 2.56 -12.66
CA ALA A 278 4.97 3.44 -11.86
C ALA A 278 6.43 2.95 -11.81
N PRO A 279 7.42 3.86 -11.67
CA PRO A 279 8.82 3.48 -11.56
C PRO A 279 9.17 2.86 -10.20
N THR A 280 8.37 3.11 -9.16
CA THR A 280 8.52 2.49 -7.84
C THR A 280 7.15 2.12 -7.29
N GLN A 281 7.01 0.89 -6.79
CA GLN A 281 5.78 0.36 -6.18
C GLN A 281 6.11 -0.42 -4.91
N TRP A 282 5.17 -0.44 -3.97
CA TRP A 282 5.24 -1.25 -2.76
C TRP A 282 4.05 -2.22 -2.71
N LEU A 283 4.32 -3.51 -2.57
CA LEU A 283 3.31 -4.55 -2.39
C LEU A 283 3.45 -5.13 -0.99
N SER A 284 2.36 -5.19 -0.22
CA SER A 284 2.37 -5.66 1.17
C SER A 284 1.14 -6.55 1.40
N ALA A 285 1.21 -7.80 0.94
CA ALA A 285 0.16 -8.80 1.08
C ALA A 285 0.79 -10.21 0.97
N GLY A 286 0.00 -11.26 1.15
CA GLY A 286 0.48 -12.63 0.95
C GLY A 286 1.22 -13.28 2.12
N SER A 287 1.20 -14.60 2.13
CA SER A 287 2.10 -15.49 2.89
C SER A 287 2.68 -16.57 1.96
N THR A 288 3.78 -17.20 2.36
CA THR A 288 4.37 -18.40 1.72
C THR A 288 4.45 -19.59 2.68
N GLU A 289 3.71 -19.54 3.79
CA GLU A 289 3.46 -20.66 4.69
C GLU A 289 2.67 -21.78 4.00
N LEU A 290 2.64 -22.96 4.64
CA LEU A 290 1.87 -24.10 4.16
C LEU A 290 0.39 -23.74 3.92
N GLY A 291 -0.14 -24.14 2.76
CA GLY A 291 -1.51 -23.83 2.33
C GLY A 291 -1.64 -22.53 1.53
N HIS A 292 -0.65 -21.63 1.58
CA HIS A 292 -0.62 -20.43 0.76
C HIS A 292 0.12 -20.68 -0.56
N THR A 293 -0.34 -20.01 -1.62
CA THR A 293 0.37 -19.88 -2.90
C THR A 293 0.38 -18.41 -3.26
N LEU A 294 1.57 -17.87 -3.52
CA LEU A 294 1.78 -16.46 -3.78
C LEU A 294 2.63 -16.26 -5.04
N VAL A 295 2.04 -15.63 -6.06
CA VAL A 295 2.66 -15.31 -7.34
C VAL A 295 2.74 -13.80 -7.48
N LEU A 296 3.94 -13.29 -7.78
CA LEU A 296 4.17 -11.92 -8.21
C LEU A 296 4.09 -11.85 -9.73
N ASP A 297 3.23 -11.01 -10.29
CA ASP A 297 3.17 -10.70 -11.73
C ASP A 297 3.65 -9.26 -11.97
N ILE A 298 4.63 -9.07 -12.86
CA ILE A 298 5.21 -7.78 -13.23
C ILE A 298 4.93 -7.50 -14.71
N VAL A 299 4.17 -6.44 -14.97
CA VAL A 299 3.61 -6.12 -16.29
C VAL A 299 4.23 -4.85 -16.86
N ASN A 300 4.78 -4.93 -18.07
CA ASN A 300 5.32 -3.79 -18.82
C ASN A 300 4.40 -3.45 -20.01
N PRO A 301 3.49 -2.45 -19.89
CA PRO A 301 2.66 -2.00 -20.99
C PRO A 301 3.39 -1.06 -21.95
N GLY A 302 4.65 -0.70 -21.68
CA GLY A 302 5.42 0.25 -22.48
C GLY A 302 6.00 -0.34 -23.76
N ALA A 303 6.25 0.52 -24.75
CA ALA A 303 6.90 0.21 -26.03
C ALA A 303 8.45 0.22 -25.94
N ALA A 304 8.98 -0.23 -24.81
CA ALA A 304 10.41 -0.43 -24.56
C ALA A 304 10.60 -1.39 -23.37
N PRO A 305 11.71 -2.13 -23.28
CA PRO A 305 11.98 -3.00 -22.13
C PRO A 305 12.09 -2.25 -20.80
N ALA A 306 11.60 -2.87 -19.73
CA ALA A 306 11.77 -2.41 -18.35
C ALA A 306 12.78 -3.30 -17.62
N ARG A 307 13.80 -2.71 -16.98
CA ARG A 307 14.70 -3.42 -16.05
C ARG A 307 14.17 -3.23 -14.63
N VAL A 308 13.84 -4.33 -13.96
CA VAL A 308 13.13 -4.34 -12.68
C VAL A 308 13.98 -4.99 -11.60
N ASN A 309 14.23 -4.23 -10.53
CA ASN A 309 14.92 -4.66 -9.33
C ASN A 309 13.94 -4.76 -8.14
N PHE A 310 14.25 -5.66 -7.21
CA PHE A 310 13.39 -5.99 -6.07
C PHE A 310 14.15 -5.85 -4.76
N GLU A 311 13.49 -5.30 -3.74
CA GLU A 311 13.88 -5.47 -2.34
C GLU A 311 12.72 -6.15 -1.63
N ALA A 312 13.00 -7.26 -0.93
CA ALA A 312 11.99 -8.11 -0.33
C ALA A 312 12.25 -8.26 1.17
N TYR A 313 11.20 -8.16 1.98
CA TYR A 313 11.27 -8.16 3.44
C TYR A 313 10.25 -9.15 4.00
N GLY A 314 10.60 -9.79 5.12
CA GLY A 314 9.73 -10.66 5.91
C GLY A 314 9.95 -10.46 7.42
N PRO A 315 9.44 -11.36 8.29
CA PRO A 315 9.53 -11.20 9.75
C PRO A 315 10.97 -11.17 10.28
N SER A 316 11.87 -11.91 9.63
CA SER A 316 13.30 -11.96 9.99
C SER A 316 14.13 -10.79 9.45
N GLY A 317 13.54 -9.89 8.66
CA GLY A 317 14.23 -8.77 8.01
C GLY A 317 14.23 -8.88 6.48
N ALA A 318 15.22 -8.26 5.84
CA ALA A 318 15.44 -8.38 4.40
C ALA A 318 15.76 -9.84 3.98
N ILE A 319 15.12 -10.28 2.90
CA ILE A 319 15.21 -11.64 2.36
C ILE A 319 16.46 -11.74 1.47
N SER A 320 17.32 -12.73 1.75
CA SER A 320 18.56 -12.97 1.01
C SER A 320 18.82 -14.48 0.82
N PRO A 321 19.06 -14.97 -0.41
CA PRO A 321 19.03 -14.22 -1.67
C PRO A 321 17.62 -13.71 -2.00
N GLY A 322 17.53 -12.49 -2.52
CA GLY A 322 16.27 -11.88 -2.95
C GLY A 322 15.83 -12.34 -4.34
N ILE A 323 14.73 -11.76 -4.83
CA ILE A 323 14.29 -11.93 -6.23
C ILE A 323 15.37 -11.29 -7.14
N PRO A 324 15.90 -12.01 -8.14
CA PRO A 324 16.92 -11.45 -9.04
C PRO A 324 16.35 -10.33 -9.92
N GLU A 325 17.21 -9.39 -10.33
CA GLU A 325 16.85 -8.40 -11.34
C GLU A 325 16.42 -9.09 -12.64
N MET A 326 15.35 -8.59 -13.26
CA MET A 326 14.84 -9.12 -14.53
C MET A 326 14.58 -8.00 -15.54
N VAL A 327 14.57 -8.37 -16.82
CA VAL A 327 14.19 -7.47 -17.92
C VAL A 327 12.86 -7.94 -18.49
N ILE A 328 11.83 -7.13 -18.33
CA ILE A 328 10.50 -7.36 -18.92
C ILE A 328 10.52 -6.76 -20.33
N PRO A 329 10.22 -7.52 -21.40
CA PRO A 329 10.13 -6.98 -22.76
C PRO A 329 8.97 -5.99 -22.89
N GLU A 330 8.94 -5.24 -24.00
CA GLU A 330 7.80 -4.38 -24.34
C GLU A 330 6.51 -5.19 -24.51
N GLY A 331 5.39 -4.66 -24.04
CA GLY A 331 4.08 -5.35 -24.10
C GLY A 331 4.06 -6.74 -23.46
N GLY A 332 4.96 -7.00 -22.50
CA GLY A 332 5.15 -8.30 -21.87
C GLY A 332 4.95 -8.27 -20.35
N HIS A 333 4.91 -9.46 -19.75
CA HIS A 333 4.87 -9.62 -18.30
C HIS A 333 5.70 -10.83 -17.86
N GLN A 334 6.06 -10.89 -16.58
CA GLN A 334 6.81 -12.00 -15.98
C GLN A 334 6.22 -12.35 -14.63
N GLN A 335 6.06 -13.66 -14.40
CA GLN A 335 5.55 -14.21 -13.15
C GLN A 335 6.67 -14.85 -12.33
N VAL A 336 6.58 -14.73 -11.01
CA VAL A 336 7.54 -15.29 -10.04
C VAL A 336 6.79 -15.94 -8.88
N SER A 337 7.02 -17.23 -8.63
CA SER A 337 6.57 -17.89 -7.40
C SER A 337 7.40 -17.42 -6.21
N LEU A 338 6.78 -16.73 -5.26
CA LEU A 338 7.51 -16.21 -4.09
C LEU A 338 7.89 -17.31 -3.10
N ALA A 339 7.10 -18.40 -3.02
CA ALA A 339 7.45 -19.58 -2.22
C ALA A 339 8.73 -20.27 -2.72
N GLY A 340 9.09 -20.13 -4.00
CA GLY A 340 10.35 -20.62 -4.55
C GLY A 340 11.58 -19.77 -4.22
N ILE A 341 11.39 -18.53 -3.76
CA ILE A 341 12.45 -17.59 -3.35
C ILE A 341 12.57 -17.55 -1.83
N ALA A 342 11.44 -17.48 -1.14
CA ALA A 342 11.34 -17.33 0.30
C ALA A 342 10.16 -18.15 0.83
N PRO A 343 10.35 -19.47 1.05
CA PRO A 343 9.32 -20.33 1.63
C PRO A 343 9.09 -19.98 3.11
N ASP A 344 7.92 -20.36 3.63
CA ASP A 344 7.60 -20.33 5.07
C ASP A 344 7.62 -18.93 5.70
N LEU A 345 7.14 -17.91 4.97
CA LEU A 345 7.01 -16.54 5.47
C LEU A 345 5.55 -16.13 5.68
N ALA A 346 5.16 -15.96 6.94
CA ALA A 346 3.86 -15.41 7.36
C ALA A 346 3.55 -13.99 6.84
N ALA A 347 4.59 -13.27 6.43
CA ALA A 347 4.47 -11.92 5.92
C ALA A 347 5.55 -11.61 4.89
N ILE A 348 5.15 -10.99 3.79
CA ILE A 348 6.06 -10.46 2.76
C ILE A 348 5.67 -9.01 2.46
N THR A 349 6.68 -8.18 2.29
CA THR A 349 6.55 -6.84 1.68
C THR A 349 7.64 -6.70 0.63
N LEU A 350 7.26 -6.21 -0.55
CA LEU A 350 8.15 -6.01 -1.69
C LEU A 350 8.19 -4.53 -2.07
N LYS A 351 9.39 -4.02 -2.33
CA LYS A 351 9.63 -2.78 -3.08
C LYS A 351 10.10 -3.17 -4.48
N ILE A 352 9.43 -2.66 -5.49
CA ILE A 352 9.71 -2.92 -6.90
C ILE A 352 10.16 -1.61 -7.53
N THR A 353 11.33 -1.61 -8.16
CA THR A 353 11.90 -0.42 -8.81
C THR A 353 12.20 -0.74 -10.27
N ALA A 354 11.63 0.02 -11.20
CA ALA A 354 11.79 -0.14 -12.64
C ALA A 354 12.60 1.01 -13.26
N THR A 355 13.44 0.68 -14.23
CA THR A 355 14.21 1.63 -15.04
C THR A 355 14.02 1.33 -16.53
N GLY A 356 14.00 2.38 -17.37
CA GLY A 356 13.46 2.29 -18.73
C GLY A 356 11.96 2.59 -18.72
N SER A 357 11.14 1.63 -19.14
CA SER A 357 9.67 1.70 -19.00
C SER A 357 9.22 1.55 -17.54
N THR A 358 8.10 2.18 -17.19
CA THR A 358 7.37 1.93 -15.93
C THR A 358 6.59 0.62 -16.02
N VAL A 359 6.38 -0.03 -14.87
CA VAL A 359 5.66 -1.32 -14.78
C VAL A 359 4.44 -1.21 -13.88
N ALA A 360 3.50 -2.13 -14.00
CA ALA A 360 2.46 -2.40 -13.01
C ALA A 360 2.78 -3.75 -12.34
N ALA A 361 2.57 -3.88 -11.03
CA ALA A 361 2.87 -5.12 -10.32
C ALA A 361 1.73 -5.55 -9.39
N PHE A 362 1.47 -6.86 -9.33
CA PHE A 362 0.37 -7.45 -8.59
C PHE A 362 0.82 -8.71 -7.85
N LEU A 363 0.22 -8.96 -6.68
CA LEU A 363 0.30 -10.24 -5.99
C LEU A 363 -0.99 -11.02 -6.22
N HIS A 364 -0.87 -12.26 -6.68
CA HIS A 364 -1.95 -13.23 -6.74
C HIS A 364 -1.75 -14.22 -5.60
N GLU A 365 -2.67 -14.24 -4.64
CA GLU A 365 -2.69 -15.17 -3.52
C GLU A 365 -3.86 -16.16 -3.67
N THR A 366 -3.61 -17.43 -3.40
CA THR A 366 -4.65 -18.43 -3.19
C THR A 366 -4.35 -19.23 -1.93
N ILE A 367 -5.38 -19.49 -1.12
CA ILE A 367 -5.23 -20.21 0.14
C ILE A 367 -6.01 -21.52 0.06
N THR A 368 -5.39 -22.61 0.51
CA THR A 368 -5.95 -23.95 0.59
C THR A 368 -5.75 -24.50 2.00
N SER A 369 -6.82 -24.90 2.67
CA SER A 369 -6.74 -25.65 3.93
C SER A 369 -6.87 -27.14 3.62
N THR A 370 -5.81 -27.91 3.88
CA THR A 370 -5.64 -29.31 3.48
C THR A 370 -5.80 -29.55 1.96
N LEU A 371 -7.02 -29.78 1.48
CA LEU A 371 -7.39 -29.93 0.07
C LEU A 371 -8.57 -29.04 -0.34
N GLN A 372 -9.10 -28.22 0.57
CA GLN A 372 -10.24 -27.34 0.33
C GLN A 372 -9.75 -25.91 0.02
N PRO A 373 -10.15 -25.31 -1.11
CA PRO A 373 -9.84 -23.91 -1.38
C PRO A 373 -10.58 -23.01 -0.38
N VAL A 374 -9.82 -22.09 0.22
CA VAL A 374 -10.24 -21.16 1.28
C VAL A 374 -10.53 -19.77 0.74
N GLY A 375 -9.79 -19.28 -0.25
CA GLY A 375 -10.00 -17.94 -0.78
C GLY A 375 -9.00 -17.60 -1.89
N ILE A 376 -9.27 -16.50 -2.59
CA ILE A 376 -8.38 -15.92 -3.59
C ILE A 376 -8.27 -14.41 -3.37
N GLU A 377 -7.12 -13.84 -3.72
CA GLU A 377 -6.94 -12.40 -3.68
C GLU A 377 -5.96 -11.95 -4.76
N VAL A 378 -6.25 -10.82 -5.41
CA VAL A 378 -5.34 -10.18 -6.37
C VAL A 378 -5.13 -8.73 -5.96
N THR A 379 -4.01 -8.46 -5.28
CA THR A 379 -3.72 -7.16 -4.67
C THR A 379 -2.71 -6.36 -5.49
N GLY A 380 -3.01 -5.08 -5.73
CA GLY A 380 -2.08 -4.10 -6.30
C GLY A 380 -1.23 -3.38 -5.22
N PRO A 381 -0.51 -2.31 -5.60
CA PRO A 381 0.32 -1.55 -4.68
C PRO A 381 -0.46 -0.90 -3.52
N THR A 382 0.21 -0.82 -2.37
CA THR A 382 -0.18 0.01 -1.23
C THR A 382 0.46 1.39 -1.31
N ALA A 383 0.01 2.33 -0.48
CA ALA A 383 0.58 3.68 -0.38
C ALA A 383 2.10 3.65 -0.17
N LEU A 384 2.76 4.71 -0.64
CA LEU A 384 4.21 4.87 -0.49
C LEU A 384 4.59 5.00 1.00
N PRO A 385 5.86 4.71 1.37
CA PRO A 385 6.32 4.83 2.74
C PRO A 385 6.12 6.26 3.27
N ALA A 386 5.46 6.38 4.42
CA ALA A 386 5.09 7.65 5.04
C ALA A 386 5.06 7.51 6.56
N THR A 387 5.16 8.64 7.27
CA THR A 387 5.07 8.69 8.74
C THR A 387 3.65 8.49 9.25
N THR A 388 2.64 8.63 8.39
CA THR A 388 1.24 8.32 8.71
C THR A 388 0.69 7.38 7.64
N GLN A 389 0.03 6.30 8.05
CA GLN A 389 -0.66 5.35 7.16
C GLN A 389 -2.09 5.16 7.65
N VAL A 390 -3.05 5.02 6.73
CA VAL A 390 -4.47 4.89 7.07
C VAL A 390 -5.10 3.75 6.26
N LEU A 391 -5.82 2.86 6.93
CA LEU A 391 -6.61 1.78 6.36
C LEU A 391 -8.08 2.00 6.74
N PRO A 392 -8.88 2.69 5.92
CA PRO A 392 -10.29 2.91 6.20
C PRO A 392 -11.09 1.60 6.06
N GLY A 393 -12.14 1.45 6.87
CA GLY A 393 -13.15 0.40 6.67
C GLY A 393 -12.72 -1.03 6.99
N MET A 394 -11.69 -1.23 7.82
CA MET A 394 -11.28 -2.57 8.26
C MET A 394 -12.38 -3.22 9.11
N TRP A 395 -13.02 -4.24 8.56
CA TRP A 395 -14.00 -5.06 9.27
C TRP A 395 -13.30 -6.15 10.12
N ILE A 396 -13.68 -6.22 11.38
CA ILE A 396 -13.24 -7.22 12.34
C ILE A 396 -14.46 -8.05 12.72
N ALA A 397 -14.41 -9.35 12.44
CA ALA A 397 -15.48 -10.29 12.74
C ALA A 397 -15.43 -10.76 14.20
N ASN A 398 -16.60 -11.04 14.80
CA ASN A 398 -16.71 -11.54 16.17
C ASN A 398 -15.98 -12.87 16.37
N ARG A 399 -15.20 -13.01 17.45
CA ARG A 399 -14.53 -14.30 17.81
C ARG A 399 -14.95 -14.73 19.22
N PRO A 400 -16.17 -15.28 19.39
CA PRO A 400 -16.70 -15.61 20.72
C PRO A 400 -15.92 -16.72 21.45
N ASN A 401 -15.16 -17.55 20.71
CA ASN A 401 -14.24 -18.55 21.26
C ASN A 401 -12.86 -18.39 20.60
N VAL A 402 -11.99 -17.56 21.17
CA VAL A 402 -10.56 -17.51 20.79
C VAL A 402 -9.86 -18.70 21.44
N ASP A 403 -9.69 -19.77 20.66
CA ASP A 403 -8.70 -20.80 20.98
C ASP A 403 -7.37 -20.36 20.37
N GLU A 404 -6.39 -20.04 21.22
CA GLU A 404 -5.05 -19.63 20.79
C GLU A 404 -4.22 -20.79 20.22
N THR A 405 -4.69 -22.04 20.36
CA THR A 405 -4.00 -23.24 19.89
C THR A 405 -4.48 -23.74 18.52
N ASP A 406 -5.49 -23.12 17.92
CA ASP A 406 -5.99 -23.44 16.58
C ASP A 406 -5.09 -22.81 15.48
N PRO A 407 -4.27 -23.60 14.75
CA PRO A 407 -3.32 -23.06 13.78
C PRO A 407 -3.99 -22.68 12.45
N THR A 408 -5.29 -22.93 12.27
CA THR A 408 -5.97 -22.84 10.96
C THR A 408 -6.71 -21.52 10.71
N ARG A 409 -6.72 -20.60 11.67
CA ARG A 409 -7.55 -19.38 11.58
C ARG A 409 -6.91 -18.29 10.74
N LEU A 410 -7.38 -18.21 9.50
CA LEU A 410 -7.34 -17.00 8.68
C LEU A 410 -7.76 -15.79 9.54
N GLY A 411 -6.81 -14.92 9.81
CA GLY A 411 -6.95 -13.87 10.82
C GLY A 411 -7.11 -12.50 10.18
N THR A 412 -8.05 -11.69 10.71
CA THR A 412 -7.98 -10.25 10.52
C THR A 412 -6.72 -9.73 11.22
N SER A 413 -5.87 -9.02 10.49
CA SER A 413 -4.56 -8.59 10.95
C SER A 413 -4.07 -7.37 10.19
N VAL A 414 -3.27 -6.52 10.84
CA VAL A 414 -2.59 -5.39 10.19
C VAL A 414 -1.12 -5.73 9.97
N ARG A 415 -0.59 -5.43 8.79
CA ARG A 415 0.82 -5.62 8.44
C ARG A 415 1.52 -4.27 8.39
N VAL A 416 2.71 -4.19 8.95
CA VAL A 416 3.58 -3.00 8.86
C VAL A 416 5.02 -3.39 8.53
N LEU A 417 5.70 -2.53 7.79
CA LEU A 417 7.15 -2.56 7.58
C LEU A 417 7.74 -1.20 7.92
N ASN A 418 8.76 -1.17 8.78
CA ASN A 418 9.62 0.00 8.92
C ASN A 418 10.63 0.04 7.75
N THR A 419 10.57 1.10 6.94
CA THR A 419 11.44 1.28 5.76
C THR A 419 12.68 2.15 6.03
N GLY A 420 12.81 2.68 7.25
CA GLY A 420 13.97 3.45 7.70
C GLY A 420 15.14 2.56 8.15
N GLU A 421 16.26 3.21 8.48
CA GLU A 421 17.51 2.55 8.91
C GLU A 421 17.64 2.41 10.44
N ARG A 422 16.65 2.89 11.19
CA ARG A 422 16.62 2.89 12.66
C ARG A 422 15.30 2.31 13.15
N VAL A 423 15.29 1.86 14.41
CA VAL A 423 14.06 1.51 15.13
C VAL A 423 13.08 2.69 15.08
N ALA A 424 11.85 2.39 14.68
CA ALA A 424 10.73 3.32 14.71
C ALA A 424 10.04 3.26 16.07
N GLN A 425 9.57 4.41 16.54
CA GLN A 425 8.49 4.48 17.51
C GLN A 425 7.22 4.85 16.74
N ALA A 426 6.20 4.02 16.85
CA ALA A 426 4.93 4.18 16.16
C ALA A 426 3.76 3.90 17.11
N THR A 427 2.60 4.49 16.83
CA THR A 427 1.36 4.18 17.54
C THR A 427 0.33 3.74 16.50
N MET A 428 -0.31 2.59 16.75
CA MET A 428 -1.43 2.08 15.96
C MET A 428 -2.75 2.34 16.71
N GLN A 429 -3.67 3.05 16.06
CA GLN A 429 -5.00 3.34 16.58
C GLN A 429 -6.06 2.65 15.72
N LEU A 430 -7.06 2.04 16.37
CA LEU A 430 -8.30 1.59 15.73
C LEU A 430 -9.41 2.56 16.11
N ILE A 431 -9.88 3.31 15.13
CA ILE A 431 -10.79 4.44 15.31
C ILE A 431 -12.18 4.07 14.78
N THR A 432 -13.21 4.29 15.59
CA THR A 432 -14.62 4.06 15.21
C THR A 432 -15.19 5.17 14.34
N ALA A 433 -16.36 4.94 13.73
CA ALA A 433 -17.01 5.89 12.82
C ALA A 433 -17.25 7.30 13.43
N ASP A 434 -17.47 7.38 14.74
CA ASP A 434 -17.65 8.62 15.50
C ASP A 434 -16.34 9.37 15.83
N GLY A 435 -15.18 8.79 15.52
CA GLY A 435 -13.85 9.36 15.79
C GLY A 435 -13.25 8.94 17.14
N ALA A 436 -13.90 8.07 17.90
CA ALA A 436 -13.34 7.55 19.15
C ALA A 436 -12.24 6.51 18.88
N ILE A 437 -11.13 6.60 19.63
CA ILE A 437 -10.08 5.58 19.63
C ILE A 437 -10.58 4.40 20.49
N ALA A 438 -10.92 3.29 19.85
CA ALA A 438 -11.38 2.09 20.54
C ALA A 438 -10.21 1.24 21.07
N HIS A 439 -9.12 1.18 20.30
CA HIS A 439 -7.87 0.54 20.71
C HIS A 439 -6.68 1.38 20.26
N GLU A 440 -5.64 1.39 21.10
CA GLU A 440 -4.37 2.04 20.84
C GLU A 440 -3.25 1.08 21.26
N LEU A 441 -2.17 1.03 20.47
CA LEU A 441 -1.01 0.20 20.74
C LEU A 441 0.26 0.94 20.30
N ASP A 442 1.15 1.19 21.26
CA ASP A 442 2.51 1.64 20.96
C ASP A 442 3.37 0.48 20.45
N LEU A 443 4.17 0.77 19.43
CA LEU A 443 4.90 -0.18 18.61
C LEU A 443 6.35 0.26 18.43
N GLU A 444 7.27 -0.60 18.85
CA GLU A 444 8.69 -0.49 18.49
C GLU A 444 8.95 -1.34 17.24
N LEU A 445 9.18 -0.69 16.09
CA LEU A 445 9.34 -1.40 14.81
C LEU A 445 10.80 -1.40 14.38
N GLU A 446 11.40 -2.58 14.38
CA GLU A 446 12.76 -2.83 13.89
C GLU A 446 12.88 -2.56 12.37
N PRO A 447 13.99 -1.93 11.91
CA PRO A 447 14.15 -1.57 10.50
C PRO A 447 14.21 -2.80 9.60
N GLY A 448 13.49 -2.74 8.47
CA GLY A 448 13.47 -3.80 7.47
C GLY A 448 12.73 -5.09 7.85
N LYS A 449 12.08 -5.16 9.03
CA LYS A 449 11.25 -6.31 9.44
C LYS A 449 9.77 -6.06 9.16
N VAL A 450 9.08 -7.07 8.63
CA VAL A 450 7.63 -7.05 8.42
C VAL A 450 6.93 -7.67 9.63
N VAL A 451 6.00 -6.95 10.25
CA VAL A 451 5.26 -7.43 11.42
C VAL A 451 3.77 -7.51 11.09
N ASN A 452 3.15 -8.67 11.35
CA ASN A 452 1.70 -8.84 11.35
C ASN A 452 1.18 -8.72 12.79
N PHE A 453 0.24 -7.81 13.03
CA PHE A 453 -0.51 -7.68 14.28
C PHE A 453 -1.90 -8.32 14.12
N PRO A 454 -2.17 -9.49 14.73
CA PRO A 454 -3.50 -10.10 14.69
C PRO A 454 -4.47 -9.28 15.54
N LEU A 455 -5.68 -9.04 15.02
CA LEU A 455 -6.73 -8.25 15.69
C LEU A 455 -7.83 -9.13 16.31
N GLY A 456 -7.56 -10.42 16.55
CA GLY A 456 -8.55 -11.38 17.03
C GLY A 456 -9.12 -11.13 18.44
N ALA A 457 -8.50 -10.23 19.22
CA ALA A 457 -8.96 -9.78 20.54
C ALA A 457 -9.71 -8.44 20.50
N VAL A 458 -9.82 -7.80 19.33
CA VAL A 458 -10.61 -6.57 19.13
C VAL A 458 -12.10 -6.97 18.96
N PRO A 459 -13.05 -6.25 19.58
CA PRO A 459 -14.47 -6.50 19.38
C PRO A 459 -14.91 -6.39 17.92
N GLU A 460 -16.03 -7.03 17.59
CA GLU A 460 -16.64 -6.93 16.27
C GLU A 460 -16.95 -5.48 15.90
N GLY A 461 -16.58 -5.05 14.69
CA GLY A 461 -16.83 -3.69 14.23
C GLY A 461 -16.17 -3.36 12.89
N ILE A 462 -16.39 -2.12 12.45
CA ILE A 462 -15.69 -1.51 11.32
C ILE A 462 -14.84 -0.37 11.88
N TYR A 463 -13.54 -0.42 11.61
CA TYR A 463 -12.55 0.52 12.14
C TYR A 463 -11.77 1.18 11.02
N THR A 464 -11.35 2.42 11.24
CA THR A 464 -10.20 2.99 10.51
C THR A 464 -8.95 2.65 11.31
N VAL A 465 -8.01 1.91 10.73
CA VAL A 465 -6.69 1.76 11.34
C VAL A 465 -5.84 2.94 10.93
N ARG A 466 -5.26 3.65 11.89
CA ARG A 466 -4.29 4.71 11.68
C ARG A 466 -2.97 4.32 12.33
N PHE A 467 -1.88 4.52 11.61
CA PHE A 467 -0.54 4.53 12.20
C PHE A 467 0.02 5.95 12.15
N ASP A 468 0.68 6.37 13.21
CA ASP A 468 1.62 7.48 13.20
C ASP A 468 2.98 6.98 13.67
N SER A 469 4.06 7.38 13.00
CA SER A 469 5.42 6.91 13.24
C SER A 469 6.46 8.01 13.02
N ASP A 470 7.57 7.93 13.77
CA ASP A 470 8.70 8.85 13.66
C ASP A 470 9.67 8.55 12.50
N VAL A 471 9.36 7.55 11.67
CA VAL A 471 10.04 7.21 10.40
C VAL A 471 9.02 6.77 9.33
N PRO A 472 9.38 6.74 8.04
CA PRO A 472 8.51 6.21 7.00
C PRO A 472 8.26 4.70 7.16
N ILE A 473 6.99 4.34 7.27
CA ILE A 473 6.49 2.95 7.32
C ILE A 473 5.60 2.67 6.11
N VAL A 474 5.47 1.40 5.75
CA VAL A 474 4.46 0.88 4.82
C VAL A 474 3.46 0.07 5.63
N ALA A 475 2.16 0.22 5.36
CA ALA A 475 1.12 -0.55 6.01
C ALA A 475 0.16 -1.21 5.00
N SER A 476 -0.49 -2.28 5.46
CA SER A 476 -1.61 -2.95 4.81
C SER A 476 -2.40 -3.77 5.83
N GLY A 477 -3.49 -4.40 5.43
CA GLY A 477 -4.24 -5.32 6.28
C GLY A 477 -4.68 -6.58 5.54
N ARG A 478 -5.18 -7.55 6.31
CA ARG A 478 -6.00 -8.66 5.85
C ARG A 478 -7.26 -8.67 6.69
N VAL A 479 -8.42 -8.90 6.07
CA VAL A 479 -9.69 -9.20 6.76
C VAL A 479 -10.15 -10.60 6.37
N ALA A 480 -10.77 -11.32 7.30
CA ALA A 480 -11.34 -12.64 7.06
C ALA A 480 -12.59 -12.84 7.96
N PRO A 481 -13.60 -13.60 7.50
CA PRO A 481 -14.75 -13.98 8.31
C PRO A 481 -14.35 -14.99 9.41
N ILE A 482 -15.30 -15.26 10.30
CA ILE A 482 -15.09 -16.09 11.51
C ILE A 482 -14.74 -17.54 11.15
N ASP A 483 -15.39 -18.06 10.11
CA ASP A 483 -15.24 -19.42 9.59
C ASP A 483 -14.05 -19.59 8.63
N ALA A 484 -13.31 -18.51 8.35
CA ALA A 484 -12.09 -18.54 7.53
C ALA A 484 -12.30 -19.14 6.12
N THR A 485 -13.46 -18.91 5.51
CA THR A 485 -13.84 -19.41 4.16
C THR A 485 -13.69 -18.39 3.03
N GLU A 486 -13.06 -17.24 3.31
CA GLU A 486 -12.68 -16.21 2.34
C GLU A 486 -11.67 -15.23 3.00
N PHE A 487 -10.99 -14.38 2.23
CA PHE A 487 -10.28 -13.20 2.77
C PHE A 487 -10.20 -12.05 1.77
N ALA A 488 -9.83 -10.87 2.26
CA ALA A 488 -9.40 -9.75 1.42
C ALA A 488 -8.15 -9.09 1.97
N SER A 489 -7.28 -8.59 1.08
CA SER A 489 -6.18 -7.70 1.45
C SER A 489 -6.63 -6.24 1.40
N LEU A 490 -6.14 -5.44 2.35
CA LEU A 490 -6.39 -3.99 2.41
C LEU A 490 -5.09 -3.27 2.11
N ALA A 491 -4.96 -2.71 0.91
CA ALA A 491 -3.92 -1.74 0.58
C ALA A 491 -4.28 -0.37 1.16
N ALA A 492 -3.30 0.36 1.70
CA ALA A 492 -3.49 1.73 2.15
C ALA A 492 -3.69 2.66 0.94
N PRO A 493 -4.78 3.46 0.89
CA PRO A 493 -4.97 4.50 -0.12
C PRO A 493 -4.02 5.69 0.10
N ASN A 494 -3.75 6.43 -0.97
CA ASN A 494 -3.21 7.78 -0.86
C ASN A 494 -4.32 8.76 -0.42
N PRO A 495 -3.98 9.91 0.19
CA PRO A 495 -4.97 10.95 0.49
C PRO A 495 -5.59 11.50 -0.80
N MET A 496 -6.92 11.63 -0.82
CA MET A 496 -7.70 12.11 -1.97
C MET A 496 -7.42 13.57 -2.32
N ARG A 497 -7.50 13.93 -3.59
CA ARG A 497 -7.16 15.29 -4.07
C ARG A 497 -8.29 16.29 -3.82
N ASP A 498 -9.51 15.96 -4.22
CA ASP A 498 -10.76 16.65 -3.82
C ASP A 498 -11.98 15.85 -4.27
N ARG A 499 -12.07 15.68 -5.59
CA ARG A 499 -13.08 14.88 -6.28
C ARG A 499 -12.45 13.61 -6.82
N GLU A 500 -13.02 12.47 -6.46
CA GLU A 500 -12.61 11.16 -6.95
C GLU A 500 -13.77 10.42 -7.63
N VAL A 501 -13.42 9.61 -8.62
CA VAL A 501 -14.35 8.81 -9.41
C VAL A 501 -13.96 7.35 -9.25
N VAL A 502 -14.84 6.58 -8.61
CA VAL A 502 -14.60 5.21 -8.16
C VAL A 502 -15.35 4.22 -9.06
N PRO A 503 -14.64 3.31 -9.74
CA PRO A 503 -15.26 2.18 -10.42
C PRO A 503 -15.74 1.20 -9.35
N VAL A 504 -17.01 0.80 -9.41
CA VAL A 504 -17.61 -0.15 -8.48
C VAL A 504 -17.91 -1.45 -9.24
N PRO A 505 -17.04 -2.47 -9.15
CA PRO A 505 -17.31 -3.79 -9.72
C PRO A 505 -18.62 -4.38 -9.21
N ALA A 506 -19.19 -5.32 -9.98
CA ALA A 506 -20.36 -6.07 -9.55
C ALA A 506 -19.99 -6.97 -8.36
N GLY A 507 -20.71 -6.82 -7.25
CA GLY A 507 -20.48 -7.53 -6.00
C GLY A 507 -21.66 -7.37 -5.05
N ASP A 508 -21.64 -8.09 -3.93
CA ASP A 508 -22.72 -8.09 -2.94
C ASP A 508 -22.53 -6.91 -1.98
N ALA A 509 -23.51 -5.99 -1.95
CA ALA A 509 -23.52 -4.81 -1.06
C ALA A 509 -22.17 -4.03 -1.02
N PRO A 510 -21.67 -3.52 -2.15
CA PRO A 510 -20.43 -2.76 -2.17
C PRO A 510 -20.57 -1.45 -1.38
N ARG A 511 -19.54 -1.11 -0.61
CA ARG A 511 -19.57 -0.06 0.42
C ARG A 511 -18.29 0.77 0.37
N LEU A 512 -18.43 2.08 0.20
CA LEU A 512 -17.34 3.03 0.38
C LEU A 512 -17.14 3.34 1.86
N SER A 513 -15.93 3.14 2.37
CA SER A 513 -15.52 3.63 3.68
C SER A 513 -14.61 4.84 3.49
N ILE A 514 -14.96 5.97 4.08
CA ILE A 514 -14.24 7.24 3.93
C ILE A 514 -13.87 7.76 5.32
N ALA A 515 -12.58 7.93 5.59
CA ALA A 515 -12.02 8.38 6.86
C ALA A 515 -11.53 9.84 6.77
N ASN A 516 -11.94 10.66 7.73
CA ASN A 516 -11.51 12.04 7.91
C ASN A 516 -10.36 12.09 8.93
N PRO A 517 -9.09 12.32 8.52
CA PRO A 517 -7.97 12.31 9.45
C PRO A 517 -7.85 13.58 10.30
N THR A 518 -8.66 14.61 10.03
CA THR A 518 -8.51 15.97 10.58
C THR A 518 -9.23 16.19 11.91
N ASP A 519 -8.78 17.20 12.66
CA ASP A 519 -9.33 17.62 13.97
C ASP A 519 -10.72 18.29 13.86
N GLU A 520 -11.23 18.53 12.65
CA GLU A 520 -12.53 19.16 12.40
C GLU A 520 -13.49 18.20 11.68
N ALA A 521 -14.78 18.28 12.03
CA ALA A 521 -15.83 17.54 11.33
C ALA A 521 -16.14 18.19 9.97
N ARG A 522 -16.11 17.39 8.90
CA ARG A 522 -16.20 17.84 7.51
C ARG A 522 -17.40 17.25 6.79
N ASP A 523 -18.01 18.04 5.91
CA ASP A 523 -19.06 17.58 5.01
C ASP A 523 -18.44 17.22 3.65
N ILE A 524 -18.82 16.06 3.12
CA ILE A 524 -18.47 15.60 1.76
C ILE A 524 -19.75 15.29 0.97
N VAL A 525 -19.62 15.12 -0.34
CA VAL A 525 -20.71 14.65 -1.20
C VAL A 525 -20.34 13.28 -1.77
N VAL A 526 -21.23 12.30 -1.64
CA VAL A 526 -21.11 10.98 -2.27
C VAL A 526 -22.35 10.77 -3.14
N ASN A 527 -22.17 10.58 -4.45
CA ASN A 527 -23.27 10.42 -5.42
C ASN A 527 -24.38 11.50 -5.32
N GLY A 528 -23.98 12.75 -5.04
CA GLY A 528 -24.90 13.89 -4.86
C GLY A 528 -25.56 14.00 -3.48
N ALA A 529 -25.36 13.03 -2.58
CA ALA A 529 -25.84 13.08 -1.19
C ALA A 529 -24.75 13.64 -0.26
N THR A 530 -25.11 14.54 0.65
CA THR A 530 -24.17 15.11 1.64
C THR A 530 -24.03 14.19 2.85
N HIS A 531 -22.78 13.88 3.22
CA HIS A 531 -22.43 13.11 4.42
C HIS A 531 -21.51 13.94 5.32
N ARG A 532 -21.84 14.04 6.61
CA ARG A 532 -20.98 14.69 7.62
C ARG A 532 -20.13 13.64 8.33
N ILE A 533 -18.81 13.78 8.25
CA ILE A 533 -17.84 12.92 8.92
C ILE A 533 -17.30 13.66 10.15
N PRO A 534 -17.34 13.07 11.37
CA PRO A 534 -16.72 13.63 12.56
C PRO A 534 -15.21 13.88 12.41
N ALA A 535 -14.63 14.67 13.33
CA ALA A 535 -13.18 14.77 13.47
C ALA A 535 -12.60 13.38 13.78
N HIS A 536 -11.52 12.99 13.11
CA HIS A 536 -10.94 11.63 13.13
C HIS A 536 -11.88 10.46 12.75
N GLY A 537 -13.16 10.72 12.51
CA GLY A 537 -14.19 9.71 12.26
C GLY A 537 -14.20 9.20 10.83
N ALA A 538 -15.16 8.32 10.56
CA ALA A 538 -15.37 7.74 9.24
C ALA A 538 -16.86 7.58 8.94
N VAL A 539 -17.19 7.54 7.65
CA VAL A 539 -18.53 7.16 7.18
C VAL A 539 -18.42 5.95 6.26
N SER A 540 -19.38 5.04 6.38
CA SER A 540 -19.61 3.98 5.40
C SER A 540 -20.87 4.30 4.60
N VAL A 541 -20.77 4.27 3.28
CA VAL A 541 -21.85 4.55 2.34
C VAL A 541 -22.02 3.36 1.41
N ASP A 542 -23.20 2.74 1.42
CA ASP A 542 -23.54 1.68 0.47
C ASP A 542 -23.69 2.29 -0.94
N VAL A 543 -23.09 1.66 -1.94
CA VAL A 543 -23.09 2.12 -3.33
C VAL A 543 -23.64 1.05 -4.27
N ALA A 544 -24.02 1.45 -5.49
CA ALA A 544 -24.40 0.51 -6.54
C ALA A 544 -23.19 0.18 -7.43
N ALA A 545 -23.21 -1.00 -8.06
CA ALA A 545 -22.24 -1.33 -9.10
C ALA A 545 -22.30 -0.35 -10.29
N GLY A 546 -21.15 -0.09 -10.91
CA GLY A 546 -20.97 0.93 -11.94
C GLY A 546 -20.00 2.03 -11.47
N GLU A 547 -20.53 3.20 -11.16
CA GLU A 547 -19.76 4.39 -10.76
C GLU A 547 -20.21 4.91 -9.40
N ALA A 548 -19.25 5.32 -8.57
CA ALA A 548 -19.48 6.20 -7.45
C ALA A 548 -18.59 7.44 -7.53
N THR A 549 -19.10 8.57 -7.07
CA THR A 549 -18.41 9.87 -7.05
C THR A 549 -18.27 10.34 -5.62
N ILE A 550 -17.11 10.90 -5.29
CA ILE A 550 -16.80 11.53 -4.00
C ILE A 550 -16.35 12.96 -4.31
N GLU A 551 -16.85 13.96 -3.59
CA GLU A 551 -16.46 15.38 -3.75
C GLU A 551 -16.26 16.06 -2.37
N GLY A 552 -15.40 17.08 -2.32
CA GLY A 552 -15.08 17.80 -1.08
C GLY A 552 -14.11 17.06 -0.16
N ALA A 553 -13.48 15.97 -0.63
CA ALA A 553 -12.79 15.00 0.22
C ALA A 553 -11.25 15.18 0.27
N VAL A 554 -10.75 16.39 -0.05
CA VAL A 554 -9.33 16.78 0.04
C VAL A 554 -8.66 16.21 1.30
N GLY A 555 -7.58 15.45 1.16
CA GLY A 555 -6.81 14.92 2.27
C GLY A 555 -7.47 13.78 3.08
N MET A 556 -8.67 13.33 2.72
CA MET A 556 -9.31 12.16 3.32
C MET A 556 -8.82 10.86 2.66
N TYR A 557 -9.06 9.73 3.32
CA TYR A 557 -8.69 8.40 2.83
C TYR A 557 -9.94 7.58 2.56
N ALA A 558 -10.00 6.84 1.45
CA ALA A 558 -11.15 6.01 1.13
C ALA A 558 -10.78 4.65 0.54
N ALA A 559 -11.63 3.66 0.79
CA ALA A 559 -11.58 2.34 0.18
C ALA A 559 -12.99 1.86 -0.16
N LEU A 560 -13.10 1.03 -1.19
CA LEU A 560 -14.31 0.32 -1.58
C LEU A 560 -14.19 -1.13 -1.12
N HIS A 561 -15.19 -1.61 -0.38
CA HIS A 561 -15.24 -2.98 0.13
C HIS A 561 -16.47 -3.72 -0.39
N VAL A 562 -16.34 -5.02 -0.57
CA VAL A 562 -17.45 -5.98 -0.62
C VAL A 562 -17.27 -6.88 0.60
N THR A 563 -18.30 -6.98 1.44
CA THR A 563 -18.29 -7.83 2.64
C THR A 563 -19.66 -8.51 2.79
N SER A 564 -19.76 -9.75 2.33
CA SER A 564 -20.92 -10.62 2.50
C SER A 564 -20.52 -11.95 3.15
N ASN A 565 -21.47 -12.81 3.48
CA ASN A 565 -21.18 -14.14 4.06
C ASN A 565 -20.36 -15.07 3.14
N ALA A 566 -20.13 -14.70 1.87
CA ALA A 566 -19.44 -15.53 0.89
C ALA A 566 -18.42 -14.76 0.01
N LYS A 567 -18.25 -13.45 0.22
CA LYS A 567 -17.38 -12.59 -0.58
C LYS A 567 -16.75 -11.51 0.27
N PHE A 568 -15.42 -11.45 0.26
CA PHE A 568 -14.65 -10.35 0.81
C PHE A 568 -13.74 -9.81 -0.28
N ALA A 569 -13.78 -8.50 -0.51
CA ALA A 569 -12.80 -7.82 -1.35
C ALA A 569 -12.62 -6.38 -0.85
N SER A 570 -11.45 -5.80 -1.09
CA SER A 570 -11.17 -4.41 -0.74
C SER A 570 -10.21 -3.79 -1.74
N ILE A 571 -10.56 -2.62 -2.28
CA ILE A 571 -9.68 -1.82 -3.12
C ILE A 571 -9.57 -0.39 -2.58
N PRO A 572 -8.37 0.19 -2.50
CA PRO A 572 -8.23 1.60 -2.14
C PRO A 572 -8.88 2.48 -3.22
N VAL A 573 -9.46 3.62 -2.84
CA VAL A 573 -9.80 4.64 -3.83
C VAL A 573 -8.49 5.21 -4.37
N LEU A 574 -8.24 5.00 -5.67
CA LEU A 574 -7.12 5.64 -6.35
C LEU A 574 -7.49 7.08 -6.67
N THR A 575 -6.56 7.99 -6.41
CA THR A 575 -6.71 9.38 -6.85
C THR A 575 -6.62 9.45 -8.37
N GLY A 576 -7.58 10.12 -9.01
CA GLY A 576 -7.45 10.47 -10.41
C GLY A 576 -6.14 11.24 -10.62
N ASN A 577 -5.29 10.77 -11.54
CA ASN A 577 -4.08 11.48 -11.95
C ASN A 577 -4.36 12.18 -13.28
N PRO A 578 -4.86 13.43 -13.28
CA PRO A 578 -4.93 14.22 -14.49
C PRO A 578 -3.53 14.69 -14.89
N ASP A 579 -2.98 14.10 -15.96
CA ASP A 579 -1.69 14.49 -16.57
C ASP A 579 -1.76 15.87 -17.29
N ALA A 580 -2.57 16.79 -16.77
CA ALA A 580 -2.87 18.13 -17.29
C ALA A 580 -2.98 19.21 -16.19
N GLU A 581 -2.51 18.94 -14.96
CA GLU A 581 -2.42 19.96 -13.90
C GLU A 581 -1.45 21.10 -14.31
N PRO A 582 -1.81 22.37 -14.11
CA PRO A 582 -0.96 23.49 -14.50
C PRO A 582 0.39 23.51 -13.76
N VAL A 583 1.49 23.53 -14.51
CA VAL A 583 2.82 23.71 -13.92
C VAL A 583 3.14 25.20 -13.88
N THR A 584 3.31 25.75 -12.67
CA THR A 584 3.80 27.13 -12.51
C THR A 584 5.30 27.19 -12.80
N VAL A 585 5.67 27.79 -13.93
CA VAL A 585 7.07 28.03 -14.28
C VAL A 585 7.46 29.45 -13.91
N PHE A 586 8.39 29.58 -12.97
CA PHE A 586 9.01 30.87 -12.62
C PHE A 586 10.13 31.21 -13.62
N ARG A 587 10.17 32.46 -14.09
CA ARG A 587 11.23 33.03 -14.94
C ARG A 587 11.94 34.19 -14.25
#